data_AF-A0AAU2SJ00-F1
#
_entry.id   AF-A0AAU2SJ00-F1
#
_cell.length_a   1.000
_cell.length_b   1.000
_cell.length_c   1.000
_cell.angle_alpha   90.00
_cell.angle_beta   90.00
_cell.angle_gamma   90.00
#
_symmetry.space_group_name_H-M   'P 1'
#
loop_
_entity.id
_entity.type
_entity.pdbx_description
1 polymer ?
#
loop_
_entity_poly.entity_id
_entity_poly.type
_entity_poly.pdbx_seq_one_letter_code
_entity_poly.pdbx_strand_id
1 'polypeptide(L)'
;MRRGLVALTALMAVAAVGCGSESGTEEDMVVEGAAPPTPYSGPLYIHGKAWDEEKDDRADLVDTGAAARALECDGEIYTAGGSEPWSKGDGGETPEDGLEAYFEIEQPDGPREGYRVEREEGGRVLFSYDVDGRTKVAVIVAKDRKNRPGWGPETSASCDPAEFPASWTDSKDYEVWTDRNGKRVPITVISSSAGAAHCDWQKAHFLGTGEGKDSVLYARDPDGVLGGEMLEAPYRGDVTMPADAKDTGYRLRDWQLWLTDDKEAAYVRTSDGVEAWPRVKKGMGCA
;
A
#
# COMPACT_ATOMS: atom_id res chain seq x y z
N MET A 1 15.83 -52.94 65.42
CA MET A 1 15.20 -53.01 64.09
C MET A 1 15.57 -51.73 63.35
N ARG A 2 16.06 -51.86 62.11
CA ARG A 2 16.62 -50.79 61.27
C ARG A 2 15.57 -49.75 60.87
N ARG A 3 16.02 -48.49 60.76
CA ARG A 3 15.56 -47.37 59.88
C ARG A 3 16.25 -46.12 60.46
N GLY A 4 17.24 -45.47 59.86
CA GLY A 4 17.51 -45.16 58.45
C GLY A 4 17.52 -43.62 58.36
N LEU A 5 18.67 -42.99 58.63
CA LEU A 5 18.87 -41.54 58.51
C LEU A 5 18.91 -41.17 57.02
N VAL A 6 17.96 -40.36 56.56
CA VAL A 6 17.98 -39.73 55.23
C VAL A 6 18.44 -38.30 55.41
N ALA A 7 19.66 -38.01 54.98
CA ALA A 7 20.16 -36.66 54.79
C ALA A 7 19.58 -36.12 53.47
N LEU A 8 18.78 -35.07 53.56
CA LEU A 8 18.26 -34.33 52.41
C LEU A 8 19.37 -33.37 51.93
N THR A 9 20.07 -33.77 50.87
CA THR A 9 20.91 -32.88 50.07
C THR A 9 20.03 -32.00 49.20
N ALA A 10 19.95 -30.71 49.53
CA ALA A 10 19.35 -29.71 48.66
C ALA A 10 20.30 -29.44 47.49
N LEU A 11 20.00 -30.02 46.32
CA LEU A 11 20.60 -29.62 45.05
C LEU A 11 20.01 -28.27 44.65
N MET A 12 20.80 -27.20 44.77
CA MET A 12 20.53 -25.93 44.09
C MET A 12 20.55 -26.20 42.58
N ALA A 13 19.37 -26.17 41.95
CA ALA A 13 19.28 -26.03 40.51
C ALA A 13 19.66 -24.59 40.16
N VAL A 14 20.81 -24.41 39.52
CA VAL A 14 21.19 -23.16 38.89
C VAL A 14 20.25 -22.98 37.69
N ALA A 15 19.21 -22.18 37.85
CA ALA A 15 18.45 -21.68 36.72
C ALA A 15 19.40 -20.78 35.92
N ALA A 16 19.84 -21.26 34.76
CA ALA A 16 20.44 -20.40 33.77
C ALA A 16 19.36 -19.37 33.39
N VAL A 17 19.54 -18.14 33.85
CA VAL A 17 18.82 -16.98 33.33
C VAL A 17 19.39 -16.80 31.93
N GLY A 18 18.80 -17.50 30.96
CA GLY A 18 18.92 -17.11 29.57
C GLY A 18 18.36 -15.69 29.51
N CYS A 19 19.21 -14.74 29.12
CA CYS A 19 18.78 -13.39 28.83
C CYS A 19 17.66 -13.48 27.79
N GLY A 20 16.42 -13.38 28.26
CA GLY A 20 15.30 -13.07 27.39
C GLY A 20 15.62 -11.71 26.82
N SER A 21 15.92 -11.69 25.52
CA SER A 21 15.67 -10.50 24.73
C SER A 21 14.19 -10.21 24.93
N GLU A 22 13.91 -9.12 25.63
CA GLU A 22 12.62 -8.43 25.57
C GLU A 22 12.42 -8.05 24.11
N SER A 23 11.86 -8.97 23.33
CA SER A 23 11.30 -8.70 22.03
C SER A 23 10.08 -7.83 22.27
N GLY A 24 10.28 -6.51 22.21
CA GLY A 24 9.26 -5.68 21.60
C GLY A 24 8.88 -6.32 20.28
N THR A 25 7.59 -6.44 20.02
CA THR A 25 7.00 -7.12 18.86
C THR A 25 7.51 -6.49 17.57
N GLU A 26 8.64 -6.97 17.04
CA GLU A 26 8.99 -6.88 15.63
C GLU A 26 8.17 -7.99 14.96
N GLU A 27 7.20 -7.63 14.11
CA GLU A 27 6.44 -8.63 13.35
C GLU A 27 7.38 -9.21 12.27
N ASP A 28 7.37 -10.53 12.09
CA ASP A 28 8.27 -11.18 11.15
C ASP A 28 7.92 -10.81 9.69
N MET A 29 8.96 -10.54 8.87
CA MET A 29 8.78 -10.28 7.43
C MET A 29 8.01 -11.42 6.76
N VAL A 30 8.39 -12.66 7.10
CA VAL A 30 7.75 -13.89 6.62
C VAL A 30 7.21 -14.66 7.81
N VAL A 31 5.89 -14.88 7.82
CA VAL A 31 5.20 -15.63 8.86
C VAL A 31 5.03 -17.09 8.46
N GLU A 32 5.11 -17.99 9.44
CA GLU A 32 4.77 -19.39 9.24
C GLU A 32 3.26 -19.55 9.03
N GLY A 33 2.86 -20.25 7.96
CA GLY A 33 1.45 -20.46 7.67
C GLY A 33 1.19 -21.41 6.51
N ALA A 34 -0.03 -21.93 6.44
CA ALA A 34 -0.50 -22.64 5.25
C ALA A 34 -0.70 -21.65 4.09
N ALA A 35 -0.52 -22.10 2.85
CA ALA A 35 -0.80 -21.36 1.61
C ALA A 35 -2.29 -20.95 1.50
N PRO A 36 -2.71 -20.06 0.55
CA PRO A 36 -4.09 -19.58 0.52
C PRO A 36 -5.03 -20.78 0.32
N PRO A 37 -6.32 -20.65 0.65
CA PRO A 37 -7.29 -21.71 0.33
C PRO A 37 -7.23 -22.14 -1.15
N THR A 38 -6.85 -21.21 -2.03
CA THR A 38 -6.61 -21.47 -3.45
C THR A 38 -5.23 -20.92 -3.85
N PRO A 39 -4.13 -21.66 -3.66
CA PRO A 39 -2.80 -21.21 -4.07
C PRO A 39 -2.72 -20.99 -5.58
N TYR A 40 -1.94 -19.99 -6.00
CA TYR A 40 -1.66 -19.73 -7.40
C TYR A 40 -1.04 -20.96 -8.07
N SER A 41 -1.73 -21.48 -9.09
CA SER A 41 -1.35 -22.70 -9.81
C SER A 41 -0.65 -22.44 -11.13
N GLY A 42 -0.45 -21.18 -11.51
CA GLY A 42 0.23 -20.82 -12.75
C GLY A 42 1.76 -20.87 -12.64
N PRO A 43 2.47 -20.64 -13.77
CA PRO A 43 3.93 -20.62 -13.76
C PRO A 43 4.45 -19.42 -12.94
N LEU A 44 5.54 -19.65 -12.20
CA LEU A 44 6.26 -18.57 -11.48
C LEU A 44 7.17 -17.74 -12.39
N TYR A 45 7.28 -18.09 -13.66
CA TYR A 45 7.99 -17.29 -14.67
C TYR A 45 7.11 -17.10 -15.89
N ILE A 46 6.89 -15.84 -16.23
CA ILE A 46 6.27 -15.42 -17.47
C ILE A 46 7.16 -14.31 -18.03
N HIS A 47 7.40 -14.35 -19.33
CA HIS A 47 8.07 -13.23 -19.98
C HIS A 47 7.12 -12.03 -19.99
N GLY A 48 7.33 -11.13 -19.04
CA GLY A 48 6.51 -9.94 -18.88
C GLY A 48 6.69 -8.94 -20.02
N LYS A 49 5.61 -8.25 -20.37
CA LYS A 49 5.64 -7.05 -21.20
C LYS A 49 5.80 -5.84 -20.27
N ALA A 50 6.69 -4.90 -20.62
CA ALA A 50 6.75 -3.63 -19.90
C ALA A 50 5.40 -2.90 -20.00
N TRP A 51 4.91 -2.40 -18.86
CA TRP A 51 3.71 -1.57 -18.85
C TRP A 51 4.02 -0.21 -19.47
N ASP A 52 3.08 0.29 -20.26
CA ASP A 52 3.20 1.57 -20.95
C ASP A 52 2.38 2.60 -20.16
N GLU A 53 3.05 3.31 -19.25
CA GLU A 53 2.42 4.30 -18.37
C GLU A 53 1.70 5.39 -19.15
N GLU A 54 2.14 5.70 -20.38
CA GLU A 54 1.51 6.73 -21.22
C GLU A 54 0.11 6.31 -21.71
N LYS A 55 -0.15 5.00 -21.79
CA LYS A 55 -1.47 4.48 -22.18
C LYS A 55 -2.45 4.42 -21.01
N ASP A 56 -1.94 4.35 -19.78
CA ASP A 56 -2.70 4.28 -18.54
C ASP A 56 -3.82 3.23 -18.56
N ASP A 57 -3.60 2.12 -19.28
CA ASP A 57 -4.49 0.97 -19.28
C ASP A 57 -3.99 -0.04 -18.25
N ARG A 58 -4.61 -0.04 -17.07
CA ARG A 58 -4.20 -0.89 -15.94
C ARG A 58 -4.57 -2.35 -16.17
N ALA A 59 -5.46 -2.66 -17.13
CA ALA A 59 -5.75 -4.03 -17.49
C ALA A 59 -4.53 -4.76 -18.09
N ASP A 60 -3.60 -4.02 -18.72
CA ASP A 60 -2.34 -4.56 -19.25
C ASP A 60 -1.36 -5.01 -18.15
N LEU A 61 -1.54 -4.58 -16.89
CA LEU A 61 -0.63 -4.92 -15.78
C LEU A 61 -0.56 -6.43 -15.53
N VAL A 62 -1.61 -7.18 -15.83
CA VAL A 62 -1.65 -8.65 -15.70
C VAL A 62 -0.61 -9.39 -16.57
N ASP A 63 -0.11 -8.72 -17.61
CA ASP A 63 0.88 -9.26 -18.55
C ASP A 63 2.32 -8.84 -18.23
N THR A 64 2.53 -8.11 -17.13
CA THR A 64 3.86 -7.64 -16.69
C THR A 64 4.70 -8.71 -16.00
N GLY A 65 4.09 -9.80 -15.54
CA GLY A 65 4.81 -10.85 -14.84
C GLY A 65 3.90 -11.89 -14.18
N ALA A 66 4.52 -12.94 -13.64
CA ALA A 66 3.79 -13.99 -12.92
C ALA A 66 3.19 -13.49 -11.60
N ALA A 67 3.82 -12.53 -10.92
CA ALA A 67 3.30 -11.92 -9.70
C ALA A 67 1.91 -11.27 -9.93
N ALA A 68 1.76 -10.52 -11.03
CA ALA A 68 0.48 -9.88 -11.38
C ALA A 68 -0.67 -10.89 -11.54
N ARG A 69 -0.38 -12.10 -12.00
CA ARG A 69 -1.37 -13.17 -12.19
C ARG A 69 -1.70 -13.94 -10.92
N ALA A 70 -0.88 -13.79 -9.89
CA ALA A 70 -1.14 -14.38 -8.57
C ALA A 70 -2.04 -13.51 -7.70
N LEU A 71 -2.30 -12.25 -8.09
CA LEU A 71 -3.16 -11.34 -7.34
C LEU A 71 -4.64 -11.73 -7.43
N GLU A 72 -5.33 -11.49 -6.32
CA GLU A 72 -6.78 -11.66 -6.18
C GLU A 72 -7.42 -10.34 -5.74
N CYS A 73 -7.18 -9.27 -6.51
CA CYS A 73 -7.74 -7.95 -6.24
C CYS A 73 -9.27 -7.92 -6.33
N ASP A 74 -9.88 -6.98 -5.63
CA ASP A 74 -11.30 -6.63 -5.82
C ASP A 74 -11.48 -5.69 -7.01
N GLY A 75 -10.51 -4.79 -7.21
CA GLY A 75 -10.45 -3.86 -8.33
C GLY A 75 -9.35 -4.20 -9.34
N GLU A 76 -8.93 -3.20 -10.09
CA GLU A 76 -7.78 -3.29 -10.99
C GLU A 76 -6.47 -3.38 -10.19
N ILE A 77 -5.42 -3.89 -10.85
CA ILE A 77 -4.08 -3.95 -10.25
C ILE A 77 -3.57 -2.52 -10.02
N TYR A 78 -2.97 -2.28 -8.86
CA TYR A 78 -2.44 -0.98 -8.51
C TYR A 78 -1.03 -0.76 -9.07
N THR A 79 -0.15 -1.73 -8.85
CA THR A 79 1.19 -1.71 -9.40
C THR A 79 1.56 -3.13 -9.81
N ALA A 80 2.28 -3.27 -10.92
CA ALA A 80 2.92 -4.52 -11.28
C ALA A 80 4.09 -4.28 -12.23
N GLY A 81 5.10 -5.12 -12.15
CA GLY A 81 6.27 -4.98 -12.99
C GLY A 81 7.33 -6.04 -12.76
N GLY A 82 8.31 -6.03 -13.66
CA GLY A 82 9.59 -6.68 -13.41
C GLY A 82 10.46 -5.81 -12.51
N SER A 83 11.34 -6.44 -11.74
CA SER A 83 12.27 -5.71 -10.89
C SER A 83 13.39 -5.04 -11.68
N GLU A 84 13.81 -3.87 -11.18
CA GLU A 84 14.99 -3.18 -11.62
C GLU A 84 16.25 -4.07 -11.61
N PRO A 85 17.28 -3.73 -12.42
CA PRO A 85 18.56 -4.41 -12.31
C PRO A 85 19.28 -4.16 -10.98
N TRP A 86 19.42 -5.19 -10.16
CA TRP A 86 20.31 -5.15 -9.00
C TRP A 86 21.72 -5.64 -9.31
N SER A 87 22.67 -5.20 -8.50
CA SER A 87 24.09 -5.48 -8.63
C SER A 87 24.48 -6.80 -7.94
N LYS A 88 25.74 -7.20 -8.11
CA LYS A 88 26.29 -8.43 -7.54
C LYS A 88 26.24 -8.48 -6.00
N GLY A 89 26.16 -7.33 -5.35
CA GLY A 89 26.15 -7.21 -3.89
C GLY A 89 24.76 -7.18 -3.27
N ASP A 90 23.71 -7.03 -4.09
CA ASP A 90 22.34 -6.81 -3.62
C ASP A 90 21.54 -8.12 -3.54
N GLY A 91 22.12 -9.22 -4.04
CA GLY A 91 21.49 -10.54 -3.97
C GLY A 91 21.69 -11.19 -2.60
N GLY A 92 20.60 -11.72 -2.06
CA GLY A 92 20.55 -12.43 -0.78
C GLY A 92 21.04 -13.88 -0.84
N GLU A 93 21.33 -14.47 0.33
CA GLU A 93 21.70 -15.89 0.45
C GLU A 93 20.47 -16.80 0.48
N THR A 94 19.35 -16.28 0.97
CA THR A 94 18.04 -16.96 1.11
C THR A 94 16.95 -16.28 0.28
N PRO A 95 15.83 -16.97 -0.03
CA PRO A 95 14.65 -16.34 -0.63
C PRO A 95 14.14 -15.12 0.16
N GLU A 96 14.17 -15.19 1.50
CA GLU A 96 13.78 -14.13 2.42
C GLU A 96 14.69 -12.91 2.27
N ASP A 97 16.01 -13.10 2.21
CA ASP A 97 16.95 -12.01 1.89
C ASP A 97 16.63 -11.38 0.51
N GLY A 98 16.15 -12.19 -0.43
CA GLY A 98 15.67 -11.69 -1.73
C GLY A 98 14.39 -10.86 -1.64
N LEU A 99 13.51 -11.16 -0.68
CA LEU A 99 12.32 -10.35 -0.38
C LEU A 99 12.71 -9.07 0.38
N GLU A 100 13.71 -9.12 1.26
CA GLU A 100 14.26 -7.91 1.87
C GLU A 100 14.85 -6.98 0.81
N ALA A 101 15.62 -7.53 -0.13
CA ALA A 101 16.18 -6.77 -1.26
C ALA A 101 15.09 -6.10 -2.11
N TYR A 102 13.93 -6.73 -2.30
CA TYR A 102 12.78 -6.10 -2.97
C TYR A 102 12.38 -4.78 -2.29
N PHE A 103 12.24 -4.78 -0.96
CA PHE A 103 11.82 -3.59 -0.24
C PHE A 103 12.87 -2.49 -0.19
N GLU A 104 14.16 -2.85 -0.26
CA GLU A 104 15.27 -1.89 -0.30
C GLU A 104 15.46 -1.27 -1.69
N ILE A 105 15.31 -2.07 -2.75
CA ILE A 105 15.52 -1.63 -4.14
C ILE A 105 14.28 -0.90 -4.67
N GLU A 106 13.11 -1.52 -4.57
CA GLU A 106 11.90 -1.04 -5.25
C GLU A 106 11.09 -0.07 -4.37
N GLN A 107 11.35 -0.04 -3.05
CA GLN A 107 10.67 0.81 -2.07
C GLN A 107 9.14 0.91 -2.28
N PRO A 108 8.44 -0.25 -2.36
CA PRO A 108 7.02 -0.28 -2.70
C PRO A 108 6.18 0.36 -1.60
N ASP A 109 5.04 0.93 -1.99
CA ASP A 109 3.99 1.29 -1.04
C ASP A 109 3.19 0.03 -0.67
N GLY A 110 3.49 -0.54 0.50
CA GLY A 110 2.84 -1.76 0.98
C GLY A 110 3.33 -2.18 2.37
N PRO A 111 2.65 -3.15 3.01
CA PRO A 111 3.18 -3.84 4.18
C PRO A 111 4.58 -4.41 3.89
N ARG A 112 5.49 -4.32 4.86
CA ARG A 112 6.83 -4.93 4.77
C ARG A 112 6.91 -6.27 5.49
N GLU A 113 5.87 -6.59 6.26
CA GLU A 113 5.81 -7.73 7.17
C GLU A 113 4.51 -8.52 6.92
N GLY A 114 4.46 -9.76 7.41
CA GLY A 114 3.28 -10.62 7.25
C GLY A 114 3.19 -11.36 5.92
N TYR A 115 4.28 -11.46 5.16
CA TYR A 115 4.32 -12.28 3.95
C TYR A 115 4.41 -13.76 4.29
N ARG A 116 4.11 -14.63 3.35
CA ARG A 116 4.34 -16.07 3.48
C ARG A 116 4.90 -16.65 2.19
N VAL A 117 5.56 -17.79 2.30
CA VAL A 117 5.89 -18.61 1.13
C VAL A 117 4.62 -19.30 0.63
N GLU A 118 4.12 -18.87 -0.51
CA GLU A 118 2.96 -19.50 -1.15
C GLU A 118 3.36 -20.68 -2.03
N ARG A 119 4.46 -20.53 -2.78
CA ARG A 119 4.90 -21.54 -3.73
C ARG A 119 6.39 -21.43 -4.05
N GLU A 120 7.04 -22.57 -4.22
CA GLU A 120 8.40 -22.67 -4.70
C GLU A 120 8.48 -23.52 -5.98
N GLU A 121 9.18 -23.02 -6.99
CA GLU A 121 9.39 -23.79 -8.22
C GLU A 121 10.66 -23.32 -8.96
N GLY A 122 11.54 -24.26 -9.31
CA GLY A 122 12.61 -23.99 -10.29
C GLY A 122 13.55 -22.85 -9.90
N GLY A 123 13.90 -22.73 -8.61
CA GLY A 123 14.74 -21.64 -8.10
C GLY A 123 14.02 -20.30 -7.99
N ARG A 124 12.69 -20.32 -7.85
CA ARG A 124 11.85 -19.15 -7.56
C ARG A 124 10.97 -19.42 -6.36
N VAL A 125 10.68 -18.37 -5.62
CA VAL A 125 9.73 -18.38 -4.51
C VAL A 125 8.72 -17.27 -4.73
N LEU A 126 7.43 -17.61 -4.67
CA LEU A 126 6.33 -16.66 -4.60
C LEU A 126 6.03 -16.39 -3.12
N PHE A 127 6.24 -15.15 -2.72
CA PHE A 127 5.74 -14.60 -1.48
C PHE A 127 4.40 -13.93 -1.71
N SER A 128 3.43 -14.20 -0.84
CA SER A 128 2.15 -13.49 -0.82
C SER A 128 1.93 -12.77 0.50
N TYR A 129 1.33 -11.58 0.41
CA TYR A 129 0.69 -10.91 1.53
C TYR A 129 -0.82 -10.99 1.32
N ASP A 130 -1.53 -11.55 2.29
CA ASP A 130 -2.94 -11.86 2.16
C ASP A 130 -3.81 -11.02 3.07
N VAL A 131 -4.98 -10.66 2.55
CA VAL A 131 -6.04 -10.04 3.32
C VAL A 131 -7.28 -10.88 3.15
N ASP A 132 -7.84 -11.35 4.27
CA ASP A 132 -9.01 -12.23 4.30
C ASP A 132 -8.86 -13.49 3.42
N GLY A 133 -7.63 -14.03 3.38
CA GLY A 133 -7.29 -15.26 2.64
C GLY A 133 -7.15 -15.08 1.13
N ARG A 134 -7.08 -13.83 0.65
CA ARG A 134 -6.85 -13.50 -0.76
C ARG A 134 -5.53 -12.77 -0.94
N THR A 135 -4.76 -13.15 -1.96
CA THR A 135 -3.44 -12.56 -2.23
C THR A 135 -3.58 -11.11 -2.70
N LYS A 136 -3.12 -10.14 -1.90
CA LYS A 136 -3.17 -8.70 -2.20
C LYS A 136 -1.82 -8.11 -2.63
N VAL A 137 -0.72 -8.72 -2.20
CA VAL A 137 0.62 -8.46 -2.75
C VAL A 137 1.24 -9.78 -3.15
N ALA A 138 1.89 -9.81 -4.30
CA ALA A 138 2.65 -10.95 -4.78
C ALA A 138 4.07 -10.50 -5.14
N VAL A 139 5.08 -11.17 -4.59
CA VAL A 139 6.49 -10.92 -4.90
C VAL A 139 7.13 -12.25 -5.26
N ILE A 140 7.64 -12.35 -6.48
CA ILE A 140 8.41 -13.53 -6.91
C ILE A 140 9.87 -13.17 -6.83
N VAL A 141 10.64 -13.89 -6.01
CA VAL A 141 12.10 -13.82 -6.01
C VAL A 141 12.68 -14.97 -6.82
N ALA A 142 13.84 -14.75 -7.44
CA ALA A 142 14.53 -15.76 -8.23
C ALA A 142 16.00 -15.85 -7.83
N LYS A 143 16.53 -17.07 -7.85
CA LYS A 143 17.94 -17.37 -7.59
C LYS A 143 18.79 -17.23 -8.85
N ASP A 144 19.96 -16.62 -8.70
CA ASP A 144 21.07 -16.62 -9.66
C ASP A 144 20.66 -16.21 -11.09
N ARG A 145 20.13 -14.99 -11.20
CA ARG A 145 19.76 -14.36 -12.47
C ARG A 145 21.02 -13.91 -13.23
N LYS A 146 20.89 -13.70 -14.56
CA LYS A 146 22.01 -13.26 -15.41
C LYS A 146 22.57 -11.92 -14.90
N ASN A 147 23.87 -11.91 -14.55
CA ASN A 147 24.58 -10.77 -13.94
C ASN A 147 24.03 -10.32 -12.57
N ARG A 148 23.24 -11.16 -11.91
CA ARG A 148 22.53 -10.91 -10.65
C ARG A 148 22.59 -12.18 -9.77
N PRO A 149 23.77 -12.55 -9.25
CA PRO A 149 23.90 -13.73 -8.39
C PRO A 149 23.17 -13.53 -7.06
N GLY A 150 22.79 -14.63 -6.41
CA GLY A 150 21.98 -14.62 -5.19
C GLY A 150 20.48 -14.56 -5.46
N TRP A 151 19.70 -14.48 -4.39
CA TRP A 151 18.25 -14.29 -4.44
C TRP A 151 17.89 -12.82 -4.56
N GLY A 152 16.92 -12.49 -5.39
CA GLY A 152 16.41 -11.13 -5.49
C GLY A 152 15.08 -11.06 -6.24
N PRO A 153 14.41 -9.89 -6.22
CA PRO A 153 13.09 -9.70 -6.81
C PRO A 153 13.06 -9.97 -8.31
N GLU A 154 12.18 -10.80 -8.83
CA GLU A 154 12.02 -10.98 -10.29
C GLU A 154 10.85 -10.18 -10.83
N THR A 155 9.68 -10.33 -10.22
CA THR A 155 8.45 -9.59 -10.53
C THR A 155 7.69 -9.34 -9.25
N SER A 156 7.03 -8.20 -9.14
CA SER A 156 6.12 -7.89 -8.04
C SER A 156 4.81 -7.30 -8.57
N ALA A 157 3.76 -7.40 -7.77
CA ALA A 157 2.49 -6.76 -8.04
C ALA A 157 1.70 -6.53 -6.75
N SER A 158 0.88 -5.48 -6.72
CA SER A 158 0.02 -5.11 -5.61
C SER A 158 -1.38 -4.73 -6.08
N CYS A 159 -2.39 -5.10 -5.29
CA CYS A 159 -3.72 -4.53 -5.35
C CYS A 159 -3.74 -3.10 -4.79
N ASP A 160 -4.86 -2.40 -4.94
CA ASP A 160 -5.04 -1.04 -4.43
C ASP A 160 -4.86 -1.00 -2.91
N PRO A 161 -4.15 0.00 -2.35
CA PRO A 161 -4.00 0.15 -0.91
C PRO A 161 -5.31 0.15 -0.10
N ALA A 162 -6.44 0.55 -0.71
CA ALA A 162 -7.75 0.43 -0.10
C ALA A 162 -8.17 -1.01 0.22
N GLU A 163 -7.52 -2.01 -0.36
CA GLU A 163 -7.74 -3.44 -0.08
C GLU A 163 -6.89 -3.98 1.09
N PHE A 164 -5.99 -3.17 1.65
CA PHE A 164 -5.19 -3.54 2.82
C PHE A 164 -5.93 -3.30 4.15
N PRO A 165 -5.48 -3.93 5.26
CA PRO A 165 -6.10 -3.73 6.56
C PRO A 165 -6.11 -2.26 6.98
N ALA A 166 -7.21 -1.83 7.62
CA ALA A 166 -7.36 -0.46 8.11
C ALA A 166 -6.23 -0.06 9.05
N SER A 167 -5.77 -1.00 9.90
CA SER A 167 -4.63 -0.78 10.80
C SER A 167 -3.35 -0.34 10.09
N TRP A 168 -3.14 -0.77 8.85
CA TRP A 168 -1.98 -0.37 8.05
C TRP A 168 -2.25 0.92 7.27
N THR A 169 -3.42 1.07 6.64
CA THR A 169 -3.72 2.28 5.86
C THR A 169 -3.94 3.52 6.71
N ASP A 170 -4.47 3.37 7.93
CA ASP A 170 -4.73 4.48 8.84
C ASP A 170 -3.44 5.12 9.38
N SER A 171 -2.29 4.46 9.19
CA SER A 171 -0.97 4.99 9.53
C SER A 171 -0.27 5.69 8.35
N LYS A 172 -0.94 5.82 7.19
CA LYS A 172 -0.36 6.41 5.97
C LYS A 172 -0.78 7.85 5.79
N ASP A 173 -0.06 8.56 4.92
CA ASP A 173 -0.34 9.96 4.61
C ASP A 173 -1.58 10.13 3.71
N TYR A 174 -1.98 9.08 2.99
CA TYR A 174 -3.21 9.06 2.21
C TYR A 174 -4.40 8.53 3.01
N GLU A 175 -5.59 8.92 2.59
CA GLU A 175 -6.84 8.57 3.24
C GLU A 175 -7.70 7.69 2.33
N VAL A 176 -8.26 6.63 2.90
CA VAL A 176 -9.13 5.70 2.17
C VAL A 176 -10.59 6.10 2.41
N TRP A 177 -11.25 6.54 1.33
CA TRP A 177 -12.67 6.89 1.35
C TRP A 177 -13.54 5.63 1.34
N THR A 178 -14.80 5.79 1.73
CA THR A 178 -15.83 4.75 1.66
C THR A 178 -17.00 5.16 0.78
N ASP A 179 -17.70 4.20 0.20
CA ASP A 179 -18.95 4.43 -0.51
C ASP A 179 -20.15 4.55 0.47
N ARG A 180 -21.37 4.68 -0.06
CA ARG A 180 -22.60 4.78 0.73
C ARG A 180 -22.90 3.55 1.59
N ASN A 181 -22.31 2.41 1.25
CA ASN A 181 -22.46 1.15 1.95
C ASN A 181 -21.33 0.91 2.96
N GLY A 182 -20.39 1.85 3.08
CA GLY A 182 -19.19 1.72 3.91
C GLY A 182 -18.10 0.86 3.28
N LYS A 183 -18.20 0.50 1.99
CA LYS A 183 -17.14 -0.23 1.29
C LYS A 183 -16.00 0.74 0.98
N ARG A 184 -14.77 0.34 1.27
CA ARG A 184 -13.56 1.09 0.94
C ARG A 184 -13.44 1.28 -0.57
N VAL A 185 -13.14 2.50 -0.99
CA VAL A 185 -13.01 2.90 -2.39
C VAL A 185 -11.53 2.92 -2.76
N PRO A 186 -11.14 2.36 -3.93
CA PRO A 186 -9.76 2.40 -4.41
C PRO A 186 -9.18 3.81 -4.45
N ILE A 187 -7.91 3.96 -4.08
CA ILE A 187 -7.24 5.26 -4.10
C ILE A 187 -6.97 5.77 -5.52
N THR A 188 -6.99 4.89 -6.53
CA THR A 188 -6.96 5.30 -7.94
C THR A 188 -8.20 6.09 -8.34
N VAL A 189 -9.35 5.80 -7.73
CA VAL A 189 -10.63 6.47 -8.04
C VAL A 189 -10.75 7.80 -7.29
N ILE A 190 -10.35 7.81 -6.03
CA ILE A 190 -10.36 8.97 -5.15
C ILE A 190 -9.18 8.91 -4.19
N SER A 191 -8.31 9.91 -4.26
CA SER A 191 -7.15 10.04 -3.39
C SER A 191 -7.26 11.32 -2.57
N SER A 192 -6.92 11.27 -1.29
CA SER A 192 -6.73 12.49 -0.51
C SER A 192 -5.62 12.33 0.51
N SER A 193 -5.01 13.46 0.85
CA SER A 193 -3.93 13.53 1.84
C SER A 193 -3.76 14.96 2.34
N ALA A 194 -3.12 15.10 3.50
CA ALA A 194 -2.58 16.38 3.92
C ALA A 194 -1.43 16.82 2.99
N GLY A 195 -1.22 18.13 2.86
CA GLY A 195 -0.11 18.66 2.08
C GLY A 195 1.26 18.30 2.65
N ALA A 196 2.26 18.22 1.77
CA ALA A 196 3.59 17.77 2.12
C ALA A 196 4.30 18.69 3.11
N ALA A 197 4.91 18.11 4.15
CA ALA A 197 5.62 18.86 5.19
C ALA A 197 6.86 19.61 4.67
N HIS A 198 7.54 19.10 3.65
CA HIS A 198 8.72 19.77 3.08
C HIS A 198 8.37 21.03 2.26
N CYS A 199 7.09 21.23 1.93
CA CYS A 199 6.55 22.47 1.38
C CYS A 199 5.84 23.34 2.43
N ASP A 200 5.86 22.98 3.72
CA ASP A 200 5.08 23.61 4.80
C ASP A 200 3.54 23.62 4.52
N TRP A 201 3.04 22.63 3.78
CA TRP A 201 1.64 22.55 3.35
C TRP A 201 0.75 21.67 4.23
N GLN A 202 1.19 21.29 5.43
CA GLN A 202 0.44 20.34 6.28
C GLN A 202 -0.96 20.85 6.70
N LYS A 203 -1.24 22.14 6.52
CA LYS A 203 -2.55 22.75 6.77
C LYS A 203 -3.48 22.74 5.55
N ALA A 204 -2.94 22.47 4.37
CA ALA A 204 -3.73 22.23 3.17
C ALA A 204 -4.10 20.74 3.07
N HIS A 205 -5.18 20.47 2.36
CA HIS A 205 -5.66 19.11 2.10
C HIS A 205 -5.89 18.95 0.60
N PHE A 206 -5.37 17.89 0.01
CA PHE A 206 -5.53 17.61 -1.42
C PHE A 206 -6.56 16.51 -1.65
N LEU A 207 -7.34 16.63 -2.72
CA LEU A 207 -8.34 15.65 -3.13
C LEU A 207 -8.24 15.43 -4.64
N GLY A 208 -7.74 14.26 -5.05
CA GLY A 208 -7.77 13.77 -6.42
C GLY A 208 -9.06 13.00 -6.70
N THR A 209 -9.65 13.23 -7.87
CA THR A 209 -10.80 12.45 -8.36
C THR A 209 -10.61 12.05 -9.81
N GLY A 210 -11.07 10.86 -10.18
CA GLY A 210 -10.95 10.33 -11.54
C GLY A 210 -9.53 9.85 -11.86
N GLU A 211 -9.39 9.15 -12.98
CA GLU A 211 -8.16 8.46 -13.37
C GLU A 211 -7.53 9.07 -14.63
N GLY A 212 -6.21 8.91 -14.76
CA GLY A 212 -5.44 9.33 -15.91
C GLY A 212 -5.65 10.78 -16.33
N LYS A 213 -5.95 10.97 -17.61
CA LYS A 213 -6.20 12.30 -18.23
C LYS A 213 -7.43 13.03 -17.67
N ASP A 214 -8.37 12.30 -17.08
CA ASP A 214 -9.62 12.84 -16.54
C ASP A 214 -9.49 13.17 -15.04
N SER A 215 -8.32 12.93 -14.46
CA SER A 215 -7.99 13.27 -13.08
C SER A 215 -8.06 14.77 -12.83
N VAL A 216 -8.67 15.13 -11.70
CA VAL A 216 -8.75 16.51 -11.21
C VAL A 216 -8.31 16.55 -9.76
N LEU A 217 -7.37 17.46 -9.48
CA LEU A 217 -6.87 17.73 -8.14
C LEU A 217 -7.54 18.99 -7.60
N TYR A 218 -8.13 18.87 -6.41
CA TYR A 218 -8.71 19.96 -5.64
C TYR A 218 -7.89 20.20 -4.36
N ALA A 219 -7.98 21.40 -3.80
CA ALA A 219 -7.33 21.69 -2.53
C ALA A 219 -8.23 22.45 -1.55
N ARG A 220 -8.21 22.00 -0.30
CA ARG A 220 -8.63 22.74 0.88
C ARG A 220 -7.46 23.57 1.36
N ASP A 221 -7.62 24.89 1.49
CA ASP A 221 -6.55 25.76 1.98
C ASP A 221 -7.10 26.89 2.87
N PRO A 222 -7.48 26.59 4.12
CA PRO A 222 -8.07 27.58 5.02
C PRO A 222 -7.05 28.62 5.53
N ASP A 223 -5.77 28.25 5.56
CA ASP A 223 -4.68 29.09 6.06
C ASP A 223 -3.93 29.83 4.92
N GLY A 224 -4.23 29.53 3.66
CA GLY A 224 -3.60 30.16 2.50
C GLY A 224 -2.15 29.71 2.25
N VAL A 225 -1.79 28.49 2.67
CA VAL A 225 -0.41 27.98 2.59
C VAL A 225 0.03 27.63 1.17
N LEU A 226 -0.90 27.43 0.24
CA LEU A 226 -0.61 27.07 -1.15
C LEU A 226 -0.29 28.29 -2.04
N GLY A 227 -0.62 29.50 -1.57
CA GLY A 227 -0.51 30.72 -2.37
C GLY A 227 -1.60 30.86 -3.44
N GLY A 228 -1.90 32.10 -3.84
CA GLY A 228 -2.98 32.38 -4.80
C GLY A 228 -2.67 31.91 -6.23
N GLU A 229 -1.40 31.71 -6.56
CA GLU A 229 -0.98 31.19 -7.86
C GLU A 229 -1.24 29.69 -8.04
N MET A 230 -1.43 28.90 -6.97
CA MET A 230 -1.61 27.45 -7.08
C MET A 230 -3.05 27.05 -7.42
N LEU A 231 -4.04 27.85 -7.03
CA LEU A 231 -5.46 27.52 -7.15
C LEU A 231 -6.12 28.28 -8.30
N GLU A 232 -7.01 27.62 -9.04
CA GLU A 232 -7.79 28.25 -10.12
C GLU A 232 -8.81 29.27 -9.58
N ALA A 233 -9.26 29.08 -8.33
CA ALA A 233 -10.08 30.02 -7.57
C ALA A 233 -9.68 30.00 -6.08
N PRO A 234 -10.09 30.99 -5.26
CA PRO A 234 -9.85 30.94 -3.83
C PRO A 234 -10.63 29.81 -3.14
N TYR A 235 -10.05 29.24 -2.08
CA TYR A 235 -10.77 28.37 -1.15
C TYR A 235 -11.93 29.12 -0.48
N ARG A 236 -13.07 28.45 -0.32
CA ARG A 236 -14.24 29.00 0.37
C ARG A 236 -14.74 28.00 1.41
N GLY A 237 -14.52 28.30 2.69
CA GLY A 237 -14.88 27.41 3.81
C GLY A 237 -16.35 27.44 4.23
N ASP A 238 -17.14 28.38 3.72
CA ASP A 238 -18.58 28.45 3.97
C ASP A 238 -19.30 28.87 2.69
N VAL A 239 -19.98 27.91 2.07
CA VAL A 239 -20.80 28.12 0.88
C VAL A 239 -22.16 27.44 1.02
N THR A 240 -23.15 27.93 0.28
CA THR A 240 -24.35 27.13 0.01
C THR A 240 -24.04 26.09 -1.05
N MET A 241 -24.45 24.83 -0.83
CA MET A 241 -24.31 23.76 -1.83
C MET A 241 -24.99 24.19 -3.14
N PRO A 242 -24.29 24.15 -4.30
CA PRO A 242 -24.92 24.42 -5.59
C PRO A 242 -26.06 23.44 -5.87
N ALA A 243 -27.09 23.92 -6.57
CA ALA A 243 -28.28 23.11 -6.88
C ALA A 243 -28.00 21.94 -7.85
N ASP A 244 -26.93 22.07 -8.64
CA ASP A 244 -26.46 21.09 -9.62
C ASP A 244 -25.32 20.20 -9.09
N ALA A 245 -24.85 20.43 -7.87
CA ALA A 245 -23.88 19.55 -7.22
C ALA A 245 -24.53 18.19 -6.90
N LYS A 246 -23.83 17.11 -7.27
CA LYS A 246 -24.30 15.73 -7.12
C LYS A 246 -23.49 15.04 -6.03
N ASP A 247 -24.19 14.38 -5.11
CA ASP A 247 -23.57 13.54 -4.10
C ASP A 247 -22.94 12.32 -4.76
N THR A 248 -21.61 12.23 -4.69
CA THR A 248 -20.88 11.12 -5.29
C THR A 248 -21.12 9.82 -4.54
N GLY A 249 -21.59 9.90 -3.29
CA GLY A 249 -21.67 8.77 -2.38
C GLY A 249 -20.39 8.49 -1.62
N TYR A 250 -19.29 9.18 -1.92
CA TYR A 250 -18.01 9.01 -1.21
C TYR A 250 -18.02 9.74 0.13
N ARG A 251 -17.48 9.05 1.14
CA ARG A 251 -17.46 9.46 2.55
C ARG A 251 -16.08 9.26 3.16
N LEU A 252 -15.65 10.24 3.95
CA LEU A 252 -14.44 10.15 4.77
C LEU A 252 -14.74 10.81 6.12
N ARG A 253 -14.75 10.03 7.21
CA ARG A 253 -15.19 10.54 8.52
C ARG A 253 -16.59 11.19 8.42
N ASP A 254 -16.74 12.46 8.79
CA ASP A 254 -17.98 13.23 8.63
C ASP A 254 -18.12 13.92 7.26
N TRP A 255 -17.11 13.79 6.39
CA TRP A 255 -17.09 14.44 5.08
C TRP A 255 -17.90 13.68 4.04
N GLN A 256 -18.59 14.43 3.20
CA GLN A 256 -19.34 13.91 2.06
C GLN A 256 -18.96 14.69 0.83
N LEU A 257 -18.52 13.98 -0.21
CA LEU A 257 -18.08 14.61 -1.45
C LEU A 257 -19.25 14.83 -2.42
N TRP A 258 -19.33 16.04 -2.94
CA TRP A 258 -20.28 16.46 -3.96
C TRP A 258 -19.51 17.12 -5.11
N LEU A 259 -19.85 16.77 -6.35
CA LEU A 259 -19.20 17.31 -7.54
C LEU A 259 -20.23 17.90 -8.50
N THR A 260 -19.83 18.96 -9.21
CA THR A 260 -20.54 19.53 -10.36
C THR A 260 -19.96 18.98 -11.66
N ASP A 261 -20.74 19.04 -12.75
CA ASP A 261 -20.30 18.52 -14.05
C ASP A 261 -19.15 19.33 -14.67
N ASP A 262 -19.00 20.61 -14.29
CA ASP A 262 -17.92 21.50 -14.75
C ASP A 262 -16.57 21.23 -14.06
N LYS A 263 -16.57 20.47 -12.95
CA LYS A 263 -15.39 20.10 -12.16
C LYS A 263 -14.56 21.28 -11.65
N GLU A 264 -15.12 22.47 -11.54
CA GLU A 264 -14.40 23.69 -11.10
C GLU A 264 -14.03 23.66 -9.60
N ALA A 265 -14.87 23.01 -8.79
CA ALA A 265 -14.62 22.81 -7.37
C ALA A 265 -15.20 21.48 -6.89
N ALA A 266 -14.54 20.89 -5.90
CA ALA A 266 -15.12 19.83 -5.08
C ALA A 266 -15.87 20.48 -3.91
N TYR A 267 -17.11 20.07 -3.70
CA TYR A 267 -17.92 20.53 -2.57
C TYR A 267 -17.92 19.47 -1.49
N VAL A 268 -17.35 19.79 -0.33
CA VAL A 268 -17.26 18.87 0.80
C VAL A 268 -18.23 19.33 1.88
N ARG A 269 -19.26 18.52 2.13
CA ARG A 269 -20.14 18.73 3.28
C ARG A 269 -19.46 18.15 4.52
N THR A 270 -19.28 18.97 5.54
CA THR A 270 -18.75 18.61 6.86
C THR A 270 -19.84 18.75 7.93
N SER A 271 -19.49 18.50 9.18
CA SER A 271 -20.36 18.83 10.34
C SER A 271 -20.60 20.33 10.52
N ASP A 272 -19.70 21.20 10.05
CA ASP A 272 -19.74 22.65 10.25
C ASP A 272 -20.38 23.43 9.08
N GLY A 273 -20.51 22.79 7.90
CA GLY A 273 -21.07 23.46 6.73
C GLY A 273 -20.71 22.77 5.42
N VAL A 274 -20.61 23.57 4.35
CA VAL A 274 -20.13 23.11 3.05
C VAL A 274 -18.93 23.96 2.67
N GLU A 275 -17.84 23.28 2.35
CA GLU A 275 -16.64 23.90 1.82
C GLU A 275 -16.59 23.71 0.30
N ALA A 276 -16.06 24.70 -0.43
CA ALA A 276 -15.72 24.58 -1.84
C ALA A 276 -14.20 24.59 -1.99
N TRP A 277 -13.68 23.44 -2.40
CA TRP A 277 -12.26 23.19 -2.63
C TRP A 277 -11.97 23.46 -4.11
N PRO A 278 -11.29 24.58 -4.43
CA PRO A 278 -10.99 24.92 -5.81
C PRO A 278 -10.03 23.90 -6.43
N ARG A 279 -10.09 23.82 -7.76
CA ARG A 279 -9.11 23.06 -8.54
C ARG A 279 -7.71 23.63 -8.39
N VAL A 280 -6.73 22.74 -8.26
CA VAL A 280 -5.30 23.06 -8.35
C VAL A 280 -4.92 23.20 -9.82
N LYS A 281 -4.20 24.27 -10.15
CA LYS A 281 -3.75 24.52 -11.53
C LYS A 281 -2.87 23.38 -12.02
N LYS A 282 -3.03 23.01 -13.30
CA LYS A 282 -2.20 21.98 -13.93
C LYS A 282 -0.71 22.30 -13.81
N GLY A 283 0.09 21.30 -13.45
CA GLY A 283 1.53 21.42 -13.28
C GLY A 283 1.97 22.07 -11.97
N MET A 284 1.03 22.47 -11.09
CA MET A 284 1.34 22.90 -9.75
C MET A 284 1.34 21.70 -8.80
N GLY A 285 2.40 21.57 -8.03
CA GLY A 285 2.60 20.50 -7.06
C GLY A 285 3.82 20.78 -6.20
N CYS A 286 4.02 19.98 -5.17
CA CYS A 286 5.26 19.97 -4.41
C CYS A 286 6.29 19.16 -5.22
N ALA A 287 7.53 19.64 -5.28
CA ALA A 287 8.61 19.06 -6.09
C ALA A 287 9.84 18.78 -5.23
#